data_AF-A0A661QMP3-F1
#
_entry.id   AF-A0A661QMP3-F1
#
_cell.length_a   1.000
_cell.length_b   1.000
_cell.length_c   1.000
_cell.angle_alpha   90.00
_cell.angle_beta   90.00
_cell.angle_gamma   90.00
#
_symmetry.space_group_name_H-M   'P 1'
#
loop_
_entity.id
_entity.type
_entity.pdbx_description
1 polymer ?
#
loop_
_entity_poly.entity_id
_entity_poly.type
_entity_poly.pdbx_seq_one_letter_code
_entity_poly.pdbx_strand_id
1 'polypeptide(L)'
;MKSRWIALCLAILSTTLIGTAVTMASDTDTVSCTATFTQLGVTVSPSNYDFGFGQANDWSNTSGGYFEVQNTGNRDEKIYIEASPDAGTQWSLAATNGDDTAVMKALGGDLTSWTSIHTQQTLKSSLASGGTVTFDLAFQFPSSTSTYDPQHFTVTISAVAAS
;
A
#
# COMPACT_ATOMS: atom_id res chain seq x y z
N MET A 1 91.05 -41.28 51.36
CA MET A 1 90.68 -39.88 51.05
C MET A 1 89.20 -39.83 50.67
N LYS A 2 88.40 -39.07 51.43
CA LYS A 2 87.19 -38.29 51.04
C LYS A 2 86.06 -39.06 50.31
N SER A 3 84.93 -39.34 50.96
CA SER A 3 83.74 -38.44 51.09
C SER A 3 82.70 -38.68 49.97
N ARG A 4 81.37 -38.74 50.11
CA ARG A 4 80.39 -38.66 51.20
C ARG A 4 78.97 -39.00 50.60
N TRP A 5 78.09 -39.71 51.34
CA TRP A 5 76.68 -39.37 51.68
C TRP A 5 75.61 -39.32 50.55
N ILE A 6 74.56 -40.17 50.55
CA ILE A 6 73.26 -40.12 51.28
C ILE A 6 72.21 -39.11 50.72
N ALA A 7 70.99 -39.64 50.58
CA ALA A 7 69.66 -38.98 50.47
C ALA A 7 69.24 -38.54 49.05
N LEU A 8 67.98 -38.58 48.62
CA LEU A 8 66.71 -38.73 49.33
C LEU A 8 65.64 -39.12 48.31
N CYS A 9 64.71 -39.97 48.72
CA CYS A 9 63.39 -40.12 48.13
C CYS A 9 62.69 -38.76 47.95
N LEU A 10 62.14 -38.45 46.78
CA LEU A 10 60.78 -37.92 46.70
C LEU A 10 60.29 -37.95 45.26
N ALA A 11 59.06 -38.45 45.12
CA ALA A 11 58.24 -38.44 43.93
C ALA A 11 58.32 -37.11 43.16
N ILE A 12 58.21 -37.20 41.82
CA ILE A 12 57.17 -36.50 41.07
C ILE A 12 57.04 -37.26 39.73
N LEU A 13 56.01 -38.12 39.71
CA LEU A 13 55.36 -38.57 38.49
C LEU A 13 54.71 -37.33 37.87
N SER A 14 55.40 -36.65 36.95
CA SER A 14 54.84 -35.55 36.19
C SER A 14 53.97 -36.10 35.07
N THR A 15 52.83 -36.69 35.43
CA THR A 15 51.68 -36.80 34.54
C THR A 15 51.25 -35.38 34.20
N THR A 16 51.65 -34.91 33.02
CA THR A 16 51.09 -33.72 32.39
C THR A 16 49.64 -34.07 32.04
N LEU A 17 48.74 -33.79 32.98
CA LEU A 17 47.31 -33.74 32.74
C LEU A 17 47.09 -32.53 31.83
N ILE A 18 47.14 -32.74 30.51
CA ILE A 18 46.65 -31.77 29.55
C ILE A 18 45.14 -31.74 29.76
N GLY A 19 44.68 -30.88 30.66
CA GLY A 19 43.28 -30.53 30.78
C GLY A 19 42.88 -29.89 29.47
N THR A 20 42.29 -30.67 28.56
CA THR A 20 41.49 -30.13 27.49
C THR A 20 40.43 -29.27 28.17
N ALA A 21 40.48 -27.95 27.98
CA ALA A 21 39.38 -27.09 28.36
C ALA A 21 38.15 -27.67 27.67
N VAL A 22 37.25 -28.29 28.44
CA VAL A 22 35.98 -28.75 27.92
C VAL A 22 35.22 -27.47 27.61
N THR A 23 35.19 -27.07 26.35
CA THR A 23 34.31 -26.02 25.87
C THR A 23 32.90 -26.55 26.07
N MET A 24 32.24 -26.12 27.14
CA MET A 24 30.84 -26.42 27.35
C MET A 24 30.09 -25.72 26.21
N ALA A 25 29.38 -26.49 25.38
CA ALA A 25 28.43 -25.91 24.46
C ALA A 25 27.43 -25.09 25.29
N SER A 26 27.08 -23.88 24.82
CA SER A 26 25.99 -23.11 25.42
C SER A 26 24.75 -23.99 25.41
N ASP A 27 24.17 -24.25 26.58
CA ASP A 27 22.89 -24.94 26.76
C ASP A 27 21.70 -23.99 26.55
N THR A 28 21.99 -22.75 26.16
CA THR A 28 21.00 -21.73 25.83
C THR A 28 21.09 -21.37 24.36
N ASP A 29 19.92 -21.30 23.73
CA ASP A 29 19.68 -20.84 22.37
C ASP A 29 18.58 -19.78 22.43
N THR A 30 18.59 -18.84 21.49
CA THR A 30 17.69 -17.69 21.53
C THR A 30 16.71 -17.73 20.37
N VAL A 31 15.41 -17.71 20.70
CA VAL A 31 14.34 -17.47 19.71
C VAL A 31 14.08 -15.96 19.64
N SER A 32 14.20 -15.40 18.45
CA SER A 32 13.76 -14.02 18.20
C SER A 32 12.30 -14.02 17.77
N CYS A 33 11.48 -13.24 18.48
CA CYS A 33 10.07 -13.03 18.18
C CYS A 33 9.87 -11.59 17.70
N THR A 34 9.26 -11.39 16.54
CA THR A 34 8.91 -10.06 16.03
C THR A 34 7.40 -9.96 15.86
N ALA A 35 6.82 -8.84 16.30
CA ALA A 35 5.42 -8.49 16.08
C ALA A 35 5.34 -7.07 15.53
N THR A 36 4.55 -6.87 14.47
CA THR A 36 4.34 -5.57 13.83
C THR A 36 2.84 -5.37 13.61
N PHE A 37 2.34 -4.16 13.88
CA PHE A 37 0.95 -3.83 13.57
C PHE A 37 0.73 -3.77 12.06
N THR A 38 -0.46 -4.17 11.63
CA THR A 38 -0.88 -3.91 10.24
C THR A 38 -1.11 -2.41 10.07
N GLN A 39 -0.46 -1.83 9.07
CA GLN A 39 -0.66 -0.47 8.63
C GLN A 39 -1.25 -0.52 7.24
N LEU A 40 -2.43 0.09 7.08
CA LEU A 40 -3.05 0.30 5.78
C LEU A 40 -2.95 1.79 5.42
N GLY A 41 -2.73 2.11 4.16
CA GLY A 41 -2.70 3.50 3.72
C GLY A 41 -2.37 3.68 2.24
N VAL A 42 -3.04 4.64 1.62
CA VAL A 42 -2.80 5.02 0.23
C VAL A 42 -2.58 6.51 0.09
N THR A 43 -1.79 6.87 -0.91
CA THR A 43 -1.68 8.24 -1.41
C THR A 43 -2.11 8.26 -2.87
N VAL A 44 -2.64 9.40 -3.32
CA VAL A 44 -3.01 9.62 -4.72
C VAL A 44 -2.31 10.88 -5.24
N SER A 45 -1.77 10.81 -6.46
CA SER A 45 -1.12 11.94 -7.13
C SER A 45 -1.44 11.94 -8.62
N PRO A 46 -1.80 13.10 -9.22
CA PRO A 46 -2.14 14.35 -8.54
C PRO A 46 -3.46 14.23 -7.74
N SER A 47 -3.70 15.15 -6.80
CA SER A 47 -4.90 15.14 -5.94
C SER A 47 -6.07 15.97 -6.50
N ASN A 48 -5.89 16.61 -7.65
CA ASN A 48 -6.92 17.40 -8.31
C ASN A 48 -6.79 17.29 -9.83
N TYR A 49 -7.91 17.50 -10.50
CA TYR A 49 -7.99 17.64 -11.95
C TYR A 49 -9.19 18.50 -12.29
N ASP A 50 -9.01 19.41 -13.24
CA ASP A 50 -10.07 20.28 -13.75
C ASP A 50 -10.48 19.77 -15.14
N PHE A 51 -11.73 19.33 -15.27
CA PHE A 51 -12.30 18.92 -16.55
C PHE A 51 -12.61 20.11 -17.47
N GLY A 52 -12.55 21.34 -16.93
CA GLY A 52 -12.81 22.58 -17.64
C GLY A 52 -14.30 22.78 -17.93
N PHE A 53 -14.57 23.58 -18.97
CA PHE A 53 -15.91 23.84 -19.45
C PHE A 53 -16.36 22.76 -20.45
N GLY A 54 -17.63 22.41 -20.41
CA GLY A 54 -18.26 21.49 -21.35
C GLY A 54 -19.69 21.89 -21.68
N GLN A 55 -20.21 21.30 -22.75
CA GLN A 55 -21.60 21.39 -23.19
C GLN A 55 -22.39 20.15 -22.79
N ALA A 56 -23.69 20.18 -23.05
CA ALA A 56 -24.57 19.05 -22.81
C ALA A 56 -24.06 17.77 -23.52
N ASN A 57 -23.93 16.68 -22.75
CA ASN A 57 -23.41 15.38 -23.19
C ASN A 57 -21.91 15.32 -23.54
N ASP A 58 -21.15 16.39 -23.36
CA ASP A 58 -19.72 16.36 -23.64
C ASP A 58 -19.02 15.29 -22.80
N TRP A 59 -18.01 14.66 -23.41
CA TRP A 59 -17.17 13.66 -22.78
C TRP A 59 -15.73 14.19 -22.71
N SER A 60 -15.19 14.28 -21.49
CA SER A 60 -13.82 14.71 -21.23
C SER A 60 -13.11 13.65 -20.39
N ASN A 61 -11.86 13.33 -20.72
CA ASN A 61 -11.11 12.32 -19.99
C ASN A 61 -9.61 12.63 -19.92
N THR A 62 -9.01 12.13 -18.85
CA THR A 62 -7.56 11.98 -18.73
C THR A 62 -7.08 10.77 -19.55
N SER A 63 -5.77 10.64 -19.75
CA SER A 63 -5.19 9.53 -20.50
C SER A 63 -3.78 9.20 -20.04
N GLY A 64 -3.41 7.93 -20.14
CA GLY A 64 -2.05 7.46 -19.91
C GLY A 64 -1.78 7.10 -18.46
N GLY A 65 -2.82 6.86 -17.66
CA GLY A 65 -2.69 6.59 -16.24
C GLY A 65 -2.33 7.87 -15.47
N TYR A 66 -3.04 8.96 -15.73
CA TYR A 66 -2.75 10.28 -15.21
C TYR A 66 -2.68 10.34 -13.68
N PHE A 67 -3.51 9.55 -13.00
CA PHE A 67 -3.50 9.41 -11.56
C PHE A 67 -2.74 8.15 -11.15
N GLU A 68 -1.90 8.29 -10.13
CA GLU A 68 -1.21 7.18 -9.48
C GLU A 68 -1.72 7.04 -8.04
N VAL A 69 -2.07 5.81 -7.65
CA VAL A 69 -2.29 5.42 -6.26
C VAL A 69 -1.09 4.60 -5.81
N GLN A 70 -0.49 4.98 -4.68
CA GLN A 70 0.57 4.22 -4.05
C GLN A 70 0.08 3.57 -2.75
N ASN A 71 0.36 2.28 -2.58
CA ASN A 71 0.20 1.60 -1.30
C ASN A 71 1.38 1.98 -0.39
N THR A 72 1.09 2.77 0.63
CA THR A 72 2.02 3.21 1.68
C THR A 72 1.94 2.35 2.94
N GLY A 73 1.01 1.38 2.97
CA GLY A 73 0.89 0.38 4.01
C GLY A 73 2.01 -0.65 3.98
N ASN A 74 2.06 -1.50 5.00
CA ASN A 74 3.08 -2.55 5.17
C ASN A 74 2.58 -3.95 4.74
N ARG A 75 1.46 -4.01 4.03
CA ARG A 75 0.85 -5.23 3.50
C ARG A 75 0.23 -4.97 2.14
N ASP A 76 -0.09 -6.05 1.43
CA ASP A 76 -0.87 -5.98 0.20
C ASP A 76 -2.28 -5.46 0.49
N GLU A 77 -2.76 -4.56 -0.36
CA GLU A 77 -4.03 -3.87 -0.18
C GLU A 77 -4.94 -4.06 -1.39
N LYS A 78 -6.24 -4.23 -1.12
CA LYS A 78 -7.28 -4.07 -2.12
C LYS A 78 -7.73 -2.62 -2.13
N ILE A 79 -7.69 -2.00 -3.31
CA ILE A 79 -7.99 -0.60 -3.54
C ILE A 79 -9.36 -0.45 -4.20
N TYR A 80 -10.21 0.36 -3.56
CA TYR A 80 -11.51 0.74 -4.09
C TYR A 80 -11.52 2.20 -4.55
N ILE A 81 -12.41 2.51 -5.48
CA ILE A 81 -12.64 3.85 -6.04
C ILE A 81 -14.14 4.14 -6.10
N GLU A 82 -14.53 5.34 -5.69
CA GLU A 82 -15.91 5.85 -5.75
C GLU A 82 -15.89 7.36 -5.96
N ALA A 83 -16.91 7.92 -6.61
CA ALA A 83 -17.09 9.35 -6.80
C ALA A 83 -18.43 9.81 -6.24
N SER A 84 -18.44 10.95 -5.57
CA SER A 84 -19.65 11.59 -5.06
C SER A 84 -19.63 13.10 -5.31
N PRO A 85 -20.81 13.74 -5.51
CA PRO A 85 -20.88 15.20 -5.52
C PRO A 85 -20.54 15.76 -4.14
N ASP A 86 -19.88 16.91 -4.14
CA ASP A 86 -19.57 17.64 -2.91
C ASP A 86 -20.81 18.34 -2.33
N ALA A 87 -20.71 18.77 -1.08
CA ALA A 87 -21.78 19.56 -0.46
C ALA A 87 -21.99 20.87 -1.23
N GLY A 88 -23.22 21.11 -1.69
CA GLY A 88 -23.58 22.29 -2.47
C GLY A 88 -23.54 22.09 -3.99
N THR A 89 -22.98 20.98 -4.47
CA THR A 89 -23.10 20.58 -5.87
C THR A 89 -24.55 20.24 -6.20
N GLN A 90 -25.07 20.83 -7.28
CA GLN A 90 -26.44 20.65 -7.76
C GLN A 90 -26.55 19.46 -8.71
N TRP A 91 -25.47 19.11 -9.39
CA TRP A 91 -25.43 17.91 -10.22
C TRP A 91 -25.29 16.64 -9.40
N SER A 92 -26.06 15.62 -9.79
CA SER A 92 -25.95 14.25 -9.30
C SER A 92 -25.00 13.42 -10.15
N LEU A 93 -24.52 12.29 -9.62
CA LEU A 93 -23.77 11.28 -10.37
C LEU A 93 -24.61 10.01 -10.54
N ALA A 94 -24.59 9.44 -11.74
CA ALA A 94 -25.23 8.14 -12.02
C ALA A 94 -24.43 7.33 -13.07
N ALA A 95 -24.92 6.15 -13.41
CA ALA A 95 -24.35 5.30 -14.47
C ALA A 95 -24.55 5.88 -15.88
N THR A 96 -25.63 6.65 -16.07
CA THR A 96 -26.05 7.26 -17.33
C THR A 96 -26.31 8.74 -17.09
N ASN A 97 -25.97 9.60 -18.06
CA ASN A 97 -26.22 11.03 -17.92
C ASN A 97 -27.70 11.36 -18.11
N GLY A 98 -28.12 12.51 -17.58
CA GLY A 98 -29.49 12.98 -17.58
C GLY A 98 -29.56 14.46 -17.24
N ASP A 99 -30.76 14.95 -16.91
CA ASP A 99 -30.96 16.32 -16.46
C ASP A 99 -30.32 16.52 -15.07
N ASP A 100 -29.40 17.48 -14.97
CA ASP A 100 -28.56 17.68 -13.77
C ASP A 100 -27.92 16.37 -13.25
N THR A 101 -27.67 15.41 -14.14
CA THR A 101 -27.03 14.12 -13.83
C THR A 101 -25.82 13.92 -14.73
N ALA A 102 -24.64 13.99 -14.13
CA ALA A 102 -23.36 13.70 -14.78
C ALA A 102 -22.94 12.24 -14.58
N VAL A 103 -21.92 11.81 -15.31
CA VAL A 103 -21.34 10.47 -15.15
C VAL A 103 -19.84 10.61 -14.92
N MET A 104 -19.36 10.05 -13.81
CA MET A 104 -17.92 9.88 -13.56
C MET A 104 -17.55 8.42 -13.82
N LYS A 105 -16.48 8.19 -14.59
CA LYS A 105 -15.93 6.86 -14.87
C LYS A 105 -14.44 6.81 -14.60
N ALA A 106 -13.93 5.60 -14.34
CA ALA A 106 -12.52 5.30 -14.23
C ALA A 106 -12.08 4.19 -15.19
N LEU A 107 -10.80 4.20 -15.58
CA LEU A 107 -10.13 3.18 -16.38
C LEU A 107 -8.72 2.97 -15.83
N GLY A 108 -8.27 1.72 -15.69
CA GLY A 108 -6.94 1.40 -15.15
C GLY A 108 -6.98 0.45 -13.96
N GLY A 109 -5.81 0.05 -13.48
CA GLY A 109 -5.69 -1.06 -12.53
C GLY A 109 -6.30 -2.35 -13.09
N ASP A 110 -7.31 -2.87 -12.39
CA ASP A 110 -8.08 -4.05 -12.81
C ASP A 110 -9.33 -3.68 -13.63
N LEU A 111 -9.68 -2.39 -13.74
CA LEU A 111 -10.76 -1.90 -14.58
C LEU A 111 -10.28 -1.83 -16.04
N THR A 112 -10.72 -2.78 -16.88
CA THR A 112 -10.29 -2.90 -18.28
C THR A 112 -11.12 -2.08 -19.29
N SER A 113 -12.20 -1.45 -18.81
CA SER A 113 -13.05 -0.54 -19.59
C SER A 113 -13.51 0.62 -18.72
N TRP A 114 -13.87 1.75 -19.34
CA TRP A 114 -14.45 2.91 -18.65
C TRP A 114 -15.68 2.50 -17.82
N THR A 115 -15.48 2.40 -16.51
CA THR A 115 -16.45 1.86 -15.56
C THR A 115 -16.99 3.01 -14.72
N SER A 116 -18.32 3.10 -14.58
CA SER A 116 -18.93 4.12 -13.73
C SER A 116 -18.53 3.93 -12.27
N ILE A 117 -18.15 5.01 -11.62
CA ILE A 117 -17.71 5.01 -10.22
C ILE A 117 -18.65 5.80 -9.30
N HIS A 118 -19.89 6.08 -9.72
CA HIS A 118 -20.92 6.66 -8.84
C HIS A 118 -21.31 5.73 -7.67
N THR A 119 -20.86 4.47 -7.74
CA THR A 119 -20.86 3.50 -6.64
C THR A 119 -19.47 2.88 -6.57
N GLN A 120 -19.09 2.42 -5.37
CA GLN A 120 -17.79 1.78 -5.13
C GLN A 120 -17.45 0.67 -6.14
N GLN A 121 -16.28 0.79 -6.76
CA GLN A 121 -15.68 -0.22 -7.65
C GLN A 121 -14.33 -0.69 -7.10
N THR A 122 -13.92 -1.90 -7.48
CA THR A 122 -12.56 -2.38 -7.20
C THR A 122 -11.60 -1.83 -8.26
N LEU A 123 -10.73 -0.90 -7.88
CA LEU A 123 -9.69 -0.39 -8.77
C LEU A 123 -8.55 -1.40 -8.89
N LYS A 124 -8.15 -2.01 -7.76
CA LYS A 124 -7.08 -3.01 -7.74
C LYS A 124 -7.37 -4.06 -6.66
N SER A 125 -7.44 -5.33 -7.05
CA SER A 125 -7.78 -6.45 -6.17
C SER A 125 -6.68 -6.79 -5.16
N SER A 126 -5.42 -6.62 -5.56
CA SER A 126 -4.24 -6.71 -4.70
C SER A 126 -3.13 -5.81 -5.24
N LEU A 127 -2.69 -4.86 -4.42
CA LEU A 127 -1.58 -3.96 -4.66
C LEU A 127 -0.52 -4.21 -3.60
N ALA A 128 0.66 -4.68 -4.00
CA ALA A 128 1.74 -4.98 -3.08
C ALA A 128 2.15 -3.75 -2.26
N SER A 129 2.66 -3.96 -1.04
CA SER A 129 3.24 -2.87 -0.23
C SER A 129 4.33 -2.12 -1.01
N GLY A 130 4.26 -0.78 -1.02
CA GLY A 130 5.13 0.09 -1.81
C GLY A 130 4.82 0.12 -3.31
N GLY A 131 3.89 -0.73 -3.79
CA GLY A 131 3.46 -0.80 -5.17
C GLY A 131 2.57 0.38 -5.57
N THR A 132 2.51 0.62 -6.88
CA THR A 132 1.67 1.66 -7.48
C THR A 132 0.68 1.06 -8.47
N VAL A 133 -0.47 1.73 -8.62
CA VAL A 133 -1.44 1.46 -9.68
C VAL A 133 -1.87 2.79 -10.28
N THR A 134 -1.93 2.86 -11.60
CA THR A 134 -2.37 4.06 -12.32
C THR A 134 -3.77 3.90 -12.86
N PHE A 135 -4.50 5.01 -12.94
CA PHE A 135 -5.82 5.08 -13.54
C PHE A 135 -6.06 6.44 -14.19
N ASP A 136 -7.05 6.48 -15.07
CA ASP A 136 -7.59 7.66 -15.70
C ASP A 136 -9.04 7.85 -15.24
N LEU A 137 -9.47 9.10 -15.16
CA LEU A 137 -10.85 9.52 -14.96
C LEU A 137 -11.46 10.08 -16.25
N ALA A 138 -12.76 9.89 -16.39
CA ALA A 138 -13.58 10.53 -17.40
C ALA A 138 -14.85 11.10 -16.79
N PHE A 139 -15.27 12.25 -17.31
CA PHE A 139 -16.47 12.94 -16.92
C PHE A 139 -17.36 13.16 -18.14
N GLN A 140 -18.62 12.78 -18.01
CA GLN A 140 -19.66 13.10 -18.97
C GLN A 140 -20.58 14.16 -18.37
N PHE A 141 -20.69 15.29 -19.06
CA PHE A 141 -21.57 16.37 -18.65
C PHE A 141 -23.04 15.93 -18.73
N PRO A 142 -23.93 16.53 -17.89
CA PRO A 142 -25.37 16.29 -17.96
C PRO A 142 -25.93 16.49 -19.38
N SER A 143 -27.04 15.83 -19.70
CA SER A 143 -27.71 16.04 -20.99
C SER A 143 -28.39 17.40 -21.08
N SER A 144 -28.67 18.00 -19.92
CA SER A 144 -29.20 19.35 -19.71
C SER A 144 -28.88 19.77 -18.28
N THR A 145 -28.90 21.07 -18.00
CA THR A 145 -28.71 21.55 -16.63
C THR A 145 -29.57 22.77 -16.31
N SER A 146 -29.97 22.85 -15.04
CA SER A 146 -30.62 24.03 -14.45
C SER A 146 -29.62 25.05 -13.87
N THR A 147 -28.32 24.75 -13.88
CA THR A 147 -27.26 25.57 -13.26
C THR A 147 -26.05 25.76 -14.17
N TYR A 148 -25.35 26.87 -13.97
CA TYR A 148 -24.11 27.20 -14.68
C TYR A 148 -22.97 27.58 -13.72
N ASP A 149 -23.20 27.44 -12.41
CA ASP A 149 -22.15 27.61 -11.41
C ASP A 149 -21.20 26.39 -11.42
N PRO A 150 -19.93 26.54 -10.99
CA PRO A 150 -19.00 25.42 -10.89
C PRO A 150 -19.53 24.28 -10.01
N GLN A 151 -19.36 23.05 -10.48
CA GLN A 151 -19.81 21.83 -9.81
C GLN A 151 -18.59 21.03 -9.36
N HIS A 152 -18.60 20.57 -8.10
CA HIS A 152 -17.45 19.89 -7.50
C HIS A 152 -17.79 18.45 -7.12
N PHE A 153 -16.85 17.55 -7.36
CA PHE A 153 -17.00 16.13 -7.10
C PHE A 153 -15.72 15.61 -6.45
N THR A 154 -15.87 14.74 -5.45
CA THR A 154 -14.76 14.06 -4.79
C THR A 154 -14.67 12.63 -5.29
N VAL A 155 -13.49 12.23 -5.75
CA VAL A 155 -13.14 10.82 -5.97
C VAL A 155 -12.43 10.31 -4.73
N THR A 156 -13.02 9.31 -4.07
CA THR A 156 -12.49 8.68 -2.86
C THR A 156 -11.77 7.39 -3.23
N ILE A 157 -10.51 7.27 -2.80
CA ILE A 157 -9.75 6.03 -2.83
C ILE A 157 -9.73 5.43 -1.43
N SER A 158 -10.11 4.17 -1.31
CA SER A 158 -10.13 3.45 -0.03
C SER A 158 -9.29 2.18 -0.13
N ALA A 159 -8.55 1.87 0.94
CA ALA A 159 -7.73 0.67 1.04
C ALA A 159 -8.24 -0.26 2.14
N VAL A 160 -8.27 -1.55 1.84
CA VAL A 160 -8.48 -2.61 2.84
C VAL A 160 -7.41 -3.68 2.66
N ALA A 161 -7.12 -4.46 3.70
CA ALA A 161 -6.17 -5.57 3.56
C ALA A 161 -6.61 -6.52 2.44
N ALA A 162 -5.69 -6.87 1.54
CA ALA A 162 -5.93 -7.93 0.56
C ALA A 162 -6.07 -9.29 1.28
N SER A 163 -6.98 -10.12 0.77
CA SER A 163 -7.21 -11.49 1.27
C SER A 163 -6.21 -12.47 0.68
#